data_AF-A0A8T5B9R8-F1
#
_entry.id   AF-A0A8T5B9R8-F1
#
_cell.length_a   1.000
_cell.length_b   1.000
_cell.length_c   1.000
_cell.angle_alpha   90.00
_cell.angle_beta   90.00
_cell.angle_gamma   90.00
#
_symmetry.space_group_name_H-M   'P 1'
#
loop_
_entity.id
_entity.type
_entity.pdbx_description
1 polymer ?
#
loop_
_entity_poly.entity_id
_entity_poly.type
_entity_poly.pdbx_seq_one_letter_code
_entity_poly.pdbx_strand_id
1 'polypeptide(L)'
;MVRAVLDSSAIIALSQLGYLDRLRGIFSEALVPRAVYEEICFRGRGLVGERELSEAIEAGLISVRDVRNRVLVNALLDPLGLGEAETMALALEESADYAVLDDKLARRRA
;
A
#
# COMPACT_ATOMS: atom_id res chain seq x y z
N MET A 1 -1.25 12.46 -14.16
CA MET A 1 -0.15 12.04 -13.27
C MET A 1 -0.55 10.66 -12.80
N VAL A 2 0.32 9.66 -12.90
CA VAL A 2 -0.05 8.27 -12.57
C VAL A 2 0.15 8.04 -11.07
N ARG A 3 -0.92 7.81 -10.33
CA ARG A 3 -0.93 7.56 -8.89
C ARG A 3 -1.25 6.10 -8.59
N ALA A 4 -0.52 5.49 -7.68
CA ALA A 4 -0.77 4.13 -7.22
C ALA A 4 -0.88 4.05 -5.70
N VAL A 5 -1.73 3.15 -5.21
CA VAL A 5 -1.79 2.74 -3.81
C VAL A 5 -1.30 1.30 -3.68
N LEU A 6 -0.34 1.08 -2.80
CA LEU A 6 0.38 -0.19 -2.66
C LEU A 6 -0.02 -0.90 -1.37
N ASP A 7 -0.38 -2.17 -1.47
CA ASP A 7 -0.58 -3.07 -0.33
C ASP A 7 0.76 -3.64 0.21
N SER A 8 0.73 -4.24 1.40
CA SER A 8 1.92 -4.78 2.07
C SER A 8 2.64 -5.83 1.23
N SER A 9 1.88 -6.72 0.60
CA SER A 9 2.39 -7.76 -0.31
C SER A 9 3.28 -7.18 -1.42
N ALA A 10 2.83 -6.09 -2.06
CA ALA A 10 3.56 -5.42 -3.13
C ALA A 10 4.86 -4.76 -2.62
N ILE A 11 4.80 -4.10 -1.47
CA ILE A 11 5.97 -3.49 -0.84
C ILE A 11 7.00 -4.58 -0.50
N ILE A 12 6.60 -5.65 0.18
CA ILE A 12 7.49 -6.72 0.61
C ILE A 12 8.16 -7.39 -0.60
N ALA A 13 7.39 -7.69 -1.66
CA ALA A 13 7.94 -8.30 -2.87
C ALA A 13 8.95 -7.39 -3.57
N LEU A 14 8.63 -6.10 -3.73
CA LEU A 14 9.55 -5.14 -4.34
C LEU A 14 10.80 -4.92 -3.50
N SER A 15 10.68 -4.88 -2.17
CA SER A 15 11.81 -4.78 -1.26
C SER A 15 12.71 -6.01 -1.33
N GLN A 16 12.13 -7.21 -1.34
CA GLN A 16 12.88 -8.47 -1.47
C GLN A 16 13.66 -8.53 -2.79
N LEU A 17 13.14 -7.92 -3.86
CA LEU A 17 13.80 -7.85 -5.17
C LEU A 17 14.74 -6.64 -5.34
N GLY A 18 14.81 -5.72 -4.37
CA GLY A 18 15.58 -4.48 -4.48
C GLY A 18 15.02 -3.50 -5.53
N TYR A 19 13.71 -3.54 -5.79
CA TYR A 19 13.04 -2.78 -6.84
C TYR A 19 12.13 -1.67 -6.34
N LEU A 20 12.04 -1.44 -5.03
CA LEU A 20 11.16 -0.40 -4.48
C LEU A 20 11.47 1.00 -5.07
N ASP A 21 12.75 1.34 -5.26
CA ASP A 21 13.17 2.60 -5.89
C ASP A 21 12.72 2.78 -7.34
N ARG A 22 12.40 1.67 -8.04
CA ARG A 22 11.94 1.71 -9.44
C ARG A 22 10.56 2.33 -9.58
N LEU A 23 9.79 2.43 -8.48
CA LEU A 23 8.50 3.10 -8.47
C LEU A 23 8.57 4.55 -8.98
N ARG A 24 9.70 5.26 -8.78
CA ARG A 24 9.91 6.64 -9.29
C ARG A 24 9.79 6.75 -10.80
N GLY A 25 10.09 5.68 -11.53
CA GLY A 25 10.03 5.65 -12.99
C GLY A 25 8.66 5.22 -13.54
N ILE A 26 7.75 4.77 -12.67
CA ILE A 26 6.46 4.19 -13.06
C ILE A 26 5.31 5.09 -12.60
N PHE A 27 5.36 5.55 -11.35
CA PHE A 27 4.32 6.35 -10.74
C PHE A 27 4.87 7.73 -10.40
N SER A 28 4.08 8.75 -10.67
CA SER A 28 4.37 10.11 -10.20
C SER A 28 4.12 10.25 -8.69
N GLU A 29 3.27 9.38 -8.13
CA GLU A 29 2.98 9.35 -6.70
C GLU A 29 2.64 7.93 -6.28
N ALA A 30 3.33 7.42 -5.26
CA ALA A 30 3.03 6.13 -4.64
C ALA A 30 2.55 6.37 -3.20
N LEU A 31 1.41 5.78 -2.87
CA LEU A 31 0.77 5.90 -1.57
C LEU A 31 0.71 4.53 -0.88
N VAL A 32 0.76 4.55 0.45
CA VAL A 32 0.54 3.38 1.29
C VAL A 32 -0.46 3.77 2.39
N PRO A 33 -1.52 2.97 2.64
CA PRO A 33 -2.43 3.26 3.73
C PRO A 33 -1.79 3.02 5.09
N ARG A 34 -2.32 3.67 6.13
CA ARG A 34 -1.86 3.55 7.52
C ARG A 34 -1.70 2.09 7.97
N ALA A 35 -2.70 1.25 7.71
CA ALA A 35 -2.66 -0.15 8.13
C ALA A 35 -1.47 -0.93 7.53
N VAL A 36 -1.13 -0.68 6.26
CA VAL A 36 0.01 -1.33 5.59
C VAL A 36 1.34 -0.84 6.16
N TYR A 37 1.46 0.46 6.42
CA TYR A 37 2.64 1.03 7.09
C TYR A 37 2.82 0.43 8.50
N GLU A 38 1.73 0.29 9.26
CA GLU A 38 1.78 -0.33 10.60
C GLU A 38 2.14 -1.82 10.56
N GLU A 39 1.59 -2.54 9.59
CA GLU A 39 1.92 -3.94 9.35
C GLU A 39 3.41 -4.13 9.09
N ILE A 40 4.01 -3.32 8.22
CA ILE A 40 5.41 -3.46 7.82
C ILE A 40 6.36 -2.89 8.89
N CYS A 41 6.16 -1.65 9.30
CA CYS A 41 7.14 -0.93 10.13
C CYS A 41 7.02 -1.17 11.64
N PHE A 42 5.90 -1.73 12.10
CA PHE A 42 5.68 -2.01 13.52
C PHE A 42 5.51 -3.49 13.79
N ARG A 43 4.51 -4.13 13.17
CA ARG A 43 4.24 -5.55 13.39
C ARG A 43 5.30 -6.44 12.74
N GLY A 44 5.80 -6.03 11.57
CA GLY A 44 6.86 -6.67 10.80
C GLY A 44 8.26 -6.13 11.06
N ARG A 45 8.49 -5.41 12.16
CA ARG A 45 9.80 -4.84 12.50
C ARG A 45 10.89 -5.92 12.46
N GLY A 46 12.01 -5.63 11.81
CA GLY A 46 13.13 -6.53 11.59
C GLY A 46 12.96 -7.48 10.41
N LEU A 47 11.82 -7.45 9.71
CA LEU A 47 11.57 -8.25 8.51
C LEU A 47 11.83 -7.42 7.24
N VAL A 48 11.92 -8.14 6.12
CA VAL A 48 12.07 -7.54 4.79
C VAL A 48 10.93 -6.56 4.52
N GLY A 49 11.27 -5.39 4.00
CA GLY A 49 10.31 -4.33 3.70
C GLY A 49 10.30 -3.21 4.73
N GLU A 50 10.64 -3.45 6.01
CA GLU A 50 10.66 -2.41 7.04
C GLU A 50 11.62 -1.27 6.67
N ARG A 51 12.87 -1.64 6.40
CA ARG A 51 13.95 -0.68 6.13
C ARG A 51 13.71 0.03 4.81
N GLU A 52 13.40 -0.72 3.76
CA GLU A 52 13.18 -0.20 2.41
C GLU A 52 11.97 0.74 2.37
N LEU A 53 10.86 0.40 3.03
CA LEU A 53 9.69 1.27 3.10
C LEU A 53 10.00 2.56 3.88
N SER A 54 10.70 2.45 5.01
CA SER A 54 11.07 3.61 5.83
C SER A 54 11.98 4.57 5.05
N GLU A 55 13.02 4.05 4.39
CA GLU A 55 13.91 4.83 3.54
C GLU A 55 13.16 5.46 2.35
N ALA A 56 12.23 4.73 1.73
CA ALA A 56 11.40 5.27 0.65
C ALA A 56 10.45 6.39 1.11
N ILE A 57 9.92 6.30 2.34
CA ILE A 57 9.10 7.36 2.93
C ILE A 57 9.96 8.60 3.23
N GLU A 58 11.12 8.42 3.86
CA GLU A 58 12.06 9.52 4.16
C GLU A 58 12.53 10.22 2.88
N ALA A 59 12.77 9.46 1.81
CA ALA A 59 13.14 10.00 0.51
C ALA A 59 11.96 10.63 -0.27
N GLY A 60 10.74 10.61 0.29
CA GLY A 60 9.54 11.15 -0.36
C GLY A 60 9.05 10.36 -1.58
N LEU A 61 9.55 9.13 -1.77
CA LEU A 61 9.10 8.24 -2.84
C LEU A 61 7.71 7.67 -2.54
N ILE A 62 7.46 7.31 -1.28
CA ILE A 62 6.17 6.79 -0.83
C ILE A 62 5.60 7.71 0.24
N SER A 63 4.32 8.04 0.16
CA SER A 63 3.61 8.78 1.19
C SER A 63 2.61 7.91 1.93
N VAL A 64 2.62 7.96 3.26
CA VAL A 64 1.61 7.28 4.08
C VAL A 64 0.38 8.16 4.22
N ARG A 65 -0.81 7.58 4.02
CA ARG A 65 -2.11 8.28 4.13
C ARG A 65 -3.09 7.50 5.00
N ASP A 66 -3.90 8.24 5.75
CA ASP A 66 -5.02 7.70 6.51
C ASP A 66 -6.28 7.67 5.65
N VAL A 67 -7.05 6.58 5.74
CA VAL A 67 -8.30 6.41 5.01
C VAL A 67 -9.45 7.06 5.76
N ARG A 68 -10.19 7.95 5.11
CA ARG A 68 -11.31 8.70 5.73
C ARG A 68 -12.62 7.93 5.69
N ASN A 69 -12.86 7.16 4.63
CA ASN A 69 -14.06 6.39 4.39
C ASN A 69 -14.03 5.07 5.16
N ARG A 70 -14.13 5.18 6.48
CA ARG A 70 -14.18 4.01 7.38
C ARG A 70 -15.38 3.11 7.12
N VAL A 71 -16.48 3.65 6.57
CA VAL A 71 -17.66 2.86 6.19
C VAL A 71 -17.29 1.85 5.10
N LEU A 72 -16.58 2.30 4.06
CA LEU A 72 -16.13 1.41 2.99
C LEU A 72 -15.11 0.39 3.50
N VAL A 73 -14.14 0.82 4.33
CA VAL A 73 -13.17 -0.12 4.93
C VAL A 73 -13.90 -1.23 5.67
N ASN A 74 -14.85 -0.88 6.55
CA ASN A 74 -15.60 -1.86 7.34
C ASN A 74 -16.47 -2.78 6.47
N ALA A 75 -16.97 -2.32 5.32
CA ALA A 75 -17.75 -3.14 4.39
C ALA A 75 -16.88 -4.14 3.60
N LEU A 76 -15.59 -3.87 3.48
CA LEU A 76 -14.62 -4.71 2.78
C LEU A 76 -13.95 -5.74 3.69
N LEU A 77 -13.82 -5.44 5.00
CA LEU A 77 -13.35 -6.39 6.01
C LEU A 77 -14.17 -7.69 5.99
N ASP A 78 -13.50 -8.81 6.25
CA ASP A 78 -14.11 -10.16 6.25
C ASP A 78 -14.90 -10.44 4.95
N PRO A 79 -14.21 -10.72 3.83
CA PRO A 79 -13.07 -11.64 3.82
C PRO A 79 -11.71 -10.98 3.61
N LEU A 80 -11.64 -9.66 3.40
CA LEU A 80 -10.36 -8.98 3.14
C LEU A 80 -9.65 -8.58 4.43
N GLY A 81 -8.32 -8.56 4.36
CA GLY A 81 -7.49 -8.00 5.42
C GLY A 81 -7.64 -6.48 5.51
N LEU A 82 -7.28 -5.91 6.66
CA LEU A 82 -7.34 -4.46 6.87
C LEU A 82 -6.46 -3.68 5.88
N GLY A 83 -5.26 -4.17 5.59
CA GLY A 83 -4.35 -3.55 4.62
C GLY A 83 -4.95 -3.48 3.21
N GLU A 84 -5.56 -4.56 2.75
CA GLU A 84 -6.25 -4.63 1.46
C GLU A 84 -7.46 -3.69 1.41
N ALA A 85 -8.31 -3.74 2.44
CA ALA A 85 -9.50 -2.92 2.55
C ALA A 85 -9.15 -1.42 2.56
N GLU A 86 -8.12 -1.02 3.30
CA GLU A 86 -7.63 0.36 3.28
C GLU A 86 -6.96 0.73 1.96
N THR A 87 -6.21 -0.17 1.32
CA THR A 87 -5.60 0.07 0.01
C THR A 87 -6.68 0.38 -1.04
N MET A 88 -7.74 -0.42 -1.08
CA MET A 88 -8.87 -0.22 -1.99
C MET A 88 -9.62 1.09 -1.69
N ALA A 89 -9.93 1.34 -0.42
CA ALA A 89 -10.66 2.55 -0.02
C ALA A 89 -9.83 3.82 -0.29
N LEU A 90 -8.53 3.80 0.00
CA LEU A 90 -7.62 4.91 -0.27
C LEU A 90 -7.47 5.18 -1.76
N ALA A 91 -7.37 4.13 -2.58
CA ALA A 91 -7.29 4.28 -4.03
C ALA A 91 -8.52 5.00 -4.59
N LEU A 92 -9.72 4.68 -4.09
CA LEU A 92 -10.95 5.37 -4.47
C LEU A 92 -10.98 6.81 -3.95
N GLU A 93 -10.62 7.05 -2.68
CA GLU A 93 -10.57 8.39 -2.09
C GLU A 93 -9.63 9.34 -2.81
N GLU A 94 -8.48 8.83 -3.22
CA GLU A 94 -7.43 9.61 -3.88
C GLU A 94 -7.59 9.61 -5.41
N SER A 95 -8.65 8.98 -5.94
CA SER A 95 -8.85 8.80 -7.38
C SER A 95 -7.56 8.27 -8.07
N ALA A 96 -6.90 7.31 -7.42
CA ALA A 96 -5.66 6.73 -7.91
C ALA A 96 -5.93 5.90 -9.17
N ASP A 97 -4.98 5.91 -10.09
CA ASP A 97 -5.08 5.13 -11.33
C ASP A 97 -4.93 3.63 -11.07
N TYR A 98 -4.20 3.25 -10.01
CA TYR A 98 -3.91 1.86 -9.67
C TYR A 98 -4.04 1.59 -8.17
N ALA A 99 -4.64 0.43 -7.84
CA ALA A 99 -4.47 -0.25 -6.56
C ALA A 99 -3.66 -1.53 -6.81
N VAL A 100 -2.53 -1.71 -6.13
CA VAL A 100 -1.63 -2.85 -6.34
C VAL A 100 -1.85 -3.85 -5.23
N LEU A 101 -2.52 -4.96 -5.58
CA LEU A 101 -2.99 -6.02 -4.68
C LEU A 101 -2.54 -7.40 -5.19
N ASP A 102 -1.95 -8.22 -4.32
CA ASP A 102 -1.50 -9.58 -4.68
C ASP A 102 -2.60 -10.66 -4.50
N ASP A 103 -3.63 -10.39 -3.70
CA ASP A 103 -4.67 -11.37 -3.44
C ASP A 103 -5.74 -11.46 -4.55
N LYS A 104 -6.12 -12.69 -4.90
CA LYS A 104 -7.08 -12.97 -5.99
C LYS A 104 -8.50 -12.53 -5.64
N LEU A 105 -8.91 -12.65 -4.39
CA LEU A 105 -10.21 -12.20 -3.90
C LEU A 105 -10.23 -10.68 -3.83
N ALA A 106 -9.17 -10.05 -3.31
CA ALA A 106 -9.02 -8.59 -3.30
C ALA A 106 -9.14 -8.01 -4.72
N ARG A 107 -8.40 -8.57 -5.69
CA ARG A 107 -8.48 -8.15 -7.11
C ARG A 107 -9.87 -8.32 -7.76
N ARG A 108 -10.73 -9.21 -7.25
CA ARG A 108 -12.10 -9.37 -7.76
C ARG A 108 -13.08 -8.36 -7.16
N ARG A 109 -12.75 -7.79 -6.01
CA ARG A 109 -13.58 -6.83 -5.28
C ARG A 109 -13.17 -5.37 -5.53
N ALA A 110 -11.95 -5.14 -6.00
CA ALA A 110 -11.44 -3.86 -6.50
C ALA A 110 -12.06 -3.50 -7.84
#